data_AF-A0A452CMC8-F1
#
_entry.id   AF-A0A452CMC8-F1
#
_cell.length_a   1.000
_cell.length_b   1.000
_cell.length_c   1.000
_cell.angle_alpha   90.00
_cell.angle_beta   90.00
_cell.angle_gamma   90.00
#
_symmetry.space_group_name_H-M   'P 1'
#
loop_
_entity.id
_entity.type
_entity.pdbx_description
1 polymer ?
#
loop_
_entity_poly.entity_id
_entity_poly.type
_entity_poly.pdbx_seq_one_letter_code
_entity_poly.pdbx_strand_id
1 'polypeptide(L)'
;MSDQIKFIVDNLNKEPFGKNYNLITFDSLEPMQLLQVLSDVLAEIDPKQVVDIREEMPEQTAKRMLSPLGILKYKPPGNATDMSNFRQGLVIGSKPVIYPVLHWLLQRTNELKKRAYLARFLIKLEVPSEFLQDETVADTNKQYEDLMEAFKTLHKECEQLKASGFSTAEIRRDISAMEEEKDQLIKRVERLKKRVETVQNHQRMLKIARQLRVEKEREEFLAQQKQEQKNQLFHAVQRLQRIQNQLKSMRHATADAKPESLMKRLEEEIKFNSYMVTEKFPKELENKKKELHFLQKVVSEPAMGHSDLLELESKINEINTQISQLIEKKMVRNEPIEGKLSLYRQQASIISRKKEAKAEELQEAKEKLANLEREVSVKTNQTREFDGTEVLKGDEFKRYVSKLRSKSTVFKKKHQIIAEFKAEFGLLQRTEELLKQRHENIQHQLQTIEEKKGISGYSYTQEELERVSALKSEVDEMKGRTLDDMSEMVKRLNSLVSEKKSALAPVIKELRQLRQKCQELTQECDEKKSQYDSCAAGLESNRSKLEQGTVYQKYC
;
A
#
# COMPACT_ATOMS: atom_id res chain seq x y z
N MET A 1 5.97 43.89 -32.85
CA MET A 1 6.33 43.90 -34.29
C MET A 1 7.49 42.96 -34.61
N SER A 2 8.64 43.01 -33.91
CA SER A 2 9.78 42.11 -34.19
C SER A 2 9.43 40.62 -34.09
N ASP A 3 8.69 40.19 -33.07
CA ASP A 3 8.33 38.77 -32.89
C ASP A 3 7.27 38.27 -33.89
N GLN A 4 6.40 39.16 -34.38
CA GLN A 4 5.42 38.83 -35.43
C GLN A 4 6.12 38.58 -36.77
N ILE A 5 7.11 39.41 -37.12
CA ILE A 5 7.90 39.25 -38.35
C ILE A 5 8.77 37.99 -38.26
N LYS A 6 9.42 37.73 -37.12
CA LYS A 6 10.17 36.47 -36.88
C LYS A 6 9.27 35.26 -37.11
N PHE A 7 8.08 35.25 -36.52
CA PHE A 7 7.13 34.15 -36.70
C PHE A 7 6.68 33.97 -38.15
N ILE A 8 6.44 35.06 -38.89
CA ILE A 8 6.05 34.98 -40.31
C ILE A 8 7.20 34.37 -41.13
N VAL A 9 8.43 34.86 -40.95
CA VAL A 9 9.62 34.37 -41.67
C VAL A 9 9.87 32.89 -41.38
N ASP A 10 9.82 32.49 -40.10
CA ASP A 10 10.04 31.09 -39.69
C ASP A 10 9.02 30.12 -40.28
N ASN A 11 7.76 30.55 -40.49
CA ASN A 11 6.73 29.70 -41.09
C ASN A 11 6.72 29.75 -42.62
N LEU A 12 7.11 30.87 -43.24
CA LEU A 12 7.28 30.96 -44.69
C LEU A 12 8.50 30.17 -45.20
N ASN A 13 9.48 29.89 -44.33
CA ASN A 13 10.65 29.07 -44.65
C ASN A 13 10.40 27.56 -44.47
N LYS A 14 9.34 27.17 -43.76
CA LYS A 14 8.93 25.76 -43.61
C LYS A 14 8.12 25.29 -44.82
N GLU A 15 8.00 23.98 -44.99
CA GLU A 15 7.02 23.40 -45.91
C GLU A 15 5.61 23.83 -45.48
N PRO A 16 4.73 24.24 -46.42
CA PRO A 16 4.78 24.04 -47.88
C PRO A 16 5.38 25.22 -48.70
N PHE A 17 5.82 26.31 -48.07
CA PHE A 17 6.15 27.56 -48.78
C PHE A 17 7.62 27.67 -49.24
N GLY A 18 8.58 27.20 -48.43
CA GLY A 18 10.00 27.06 -48.82
C GLY A 18 10.71 28.33 -49.32
N LYS A 19 10.32 29.52 -48.86
CA LYS A 19 10.74 30.80 -49.48
C LYS A 19 12.10 31.38 -49.02
N ASN A 20 12.81 30.72 -48.10
CA ASN A 20 14.17 31.06 -47.64
C ASN A 20 14.42 32.56 -47.36
N TYR A 21 13.47 33.25 -46.73
CA TYR A 21 13.61 34.65 -46.35
C TYR A 21 14.42 34.81 -45.05
N ASN A 22 15.20 35.89 -44.98
CA ASN A 22 15.77 36.44 -43.75
C ASN A 22 14.91 37.63 -43.27
N LEU A 23 15.04 38.00 -41.99
CA LEU A 23 14.33 39.15 -41.39
C LEU A 23 14.50 40.45 -42.19
N ILE A 24 15.71 40.70 -42.68
CA ILE A 24 16.03 41.92 -43.45
C ILE A 24 15.43 41.83 -44.86
N THR A 25 15.57 40.68 -45.53
CA THR A 25 15.07 40.50 -46.91
C THR A 25 13.54 40.49 -46.97
N PHE A 26 12.88 40.00 -45.92
CA PHE A 26 11.42 40.02 -45.81
C PHE A 26 10.90 41.44 -45.50
N ASP A 27 11.56 42.19 -44.62
CA ASP A 27 11.14 43.57 -44.35
C ASP A 27 11.51 44.53 -45.49
N SER A 28 12.47 44.21 -46.34
CA SER A 28 12.76 44.99 -47.55
C SER A 28 11.83 44.72 -48.73
N LEU A 29 10.85 43.81 -48.60
CA LEU A 29 9.94 43.48 -49.70
C LEU A 29 9.10 44.69 -50.14
N GLU A 30 9.02 44.89 -51.45
CA GLU A 30 8.17 45.93 -52.04
C GLU A 30 6.68 45.58 -51.84
N PRO A 31 5.77 46.57 -51.82
CA PRO A 31 4.34 46.33 -51.57
C PRO A 31 3.71 45.29 -52.51
N MET A 32 4.12 45.28 -53.79
CA MET A 32 3.64 44.30 -54.76
C MET A 32 4.15 42.87 -54.47
N GLN A 33 5.40 42.73 -54.05
CA GLN A 33 5.99 41.44 -53.66
C GLN A 33 5.36 40.91 -52.37
N LEU A 34 5.08 41.81 -51.42
CA LEU A 34 4.42 41.46 -50.16
C LEU A 34 2.97 41.00 -50.38
N LEU A 35 2.25 41.64 -51.31
CA LEU A 35 0.94 41.17 -51.75
C LEU A 35 1.03 39.80 -52.44
N GLN A 36 2.06 39.55 -53.25
CA GLN A 36 2.24 38.23 -53.89
C GLN A 36 2.46 37.15 -52.84
N VAL A 37 3.28 37.43 -51.81
CA VAL A 37 3.45 36.51 -50.67
C VAL A 37 2.12 36.23 -49.97
N LEU A 38 1.26 37.24 -49.79
CA LEU A 38 -0.08 37.04 -49.24
C LEU A 38 -0.99 36.20 -50.17
N SER A 39 -0.93 36.44 -51.48
CA SER A 39 -1.66 35.64 -52.49
C SER A 39 -1.22 34.18 -52.45
N ASP A 40 0.08 33.92 -52.37
CA ASP A 40 0.63 32.56 -52.31
C ASP A 40 0.25 31.84 -51.01
N VAL A 41 0.19 32.56 -49.88
CA VAL A 41 -0.31 32.01 -48.61
C VAL A 41 -1.81 31.71 -48.68
N LEU A 42 -2.59 32.56 -49.33
CA LEU A 42 -4.02 32.31 -49.55
C LEU A 42 -4.26 31.17 -50.56
N ALA A 43 -3.41 31.04 -51.59
CA ALA A 43 -3.47 29.98 -52.58
C ALA A 43 -3.18 28.60 -51.99
N GLU A 44 -2.29 28.53 -51.00
CA GLU A 44 -2.05 27.31 -50.24
C GLU A 44 -3.24 26.92 -49.36
N ILE A 45 -4.04 27.89 -48.91
CA ILE A 45 -5.26 27.65 -48.11
C ILE A 45 -6.46 27.30 -49.01
N ASP A 46 -6.62 28.00 -50.13
CA ASP A 46 -7.64 27.77 -51.15
C ASP A 46 -6.99 27.76 -52.55
N PRO A 47 -6.84 26.59 -53.19
CA PRO A 47 -6.22 26.46 -54.51
C PRO A 47 -6.88 27.28 -55.63
N LYS A 48 -8.12 27.76 -55.44
CA LYS A 48 -8.79 28.66 -56.40
C LYS A 48 -8.18 30.08 -56.44
N GLN A 49 -7.31 30.41 -55.49
CA GLN A 49 -6.73 31.76 -55.35
C GLN A 49 -5.32 31.89 -55.95
N VAL A 50 -4.83 30.89 -56.68
CA VAL A 50 -3.55 30.93 -57.41
C VAL A 50 -3.67 31.95 -58.55
N VAL A 51 -3.15 33.15 -58.33
CA VAL A 51 -3.09 34.21 -59.33
C VAL A 51 -1.79 34.99 -59.14
N ASP A 52 -1.11 35.31 -60.24
CA ASP A 52 -0.01 36.28 -60.25
C ASP A 52 -0.61 37.69 -60.23
N ILE A 53 -0.27 38.47 -59.19
CA ILE A 53 -0.81 39.81 -58.98
C ILE A 53 -0.41 40.78 -60.09
N ARG A 54 0.62 40.45 -60.89
CA ARG A 54 1.01 41.23 -62.07
C ARG A 54 -0.04 41.24 -63.17
N GLU A 55 -0.93 40.26 -63.19
CA GLU A 55 -1.98 40.12 -64.21
C GLU A 55 -3.30 40.80 -63.81
N GLU A 56 -3.43 41.31 -62.57
CA GLU A 56 -4.64 41.92 -62.03
C GLU A 56 -4.49 43.42 -61.75
N MET A 57 -5.60 44.17 -61.87
CA MET A 57 -5.63 45.56 -61.40
C MET A 57 -5.63 45.60 -59.86
N PRO A 58 -4.92 46.54 -59.20
CA PRO A 58 -4.80 46.59 -57.74
C PRO A 58 -6.13 46.57 -56.97
N GLU A 59 -7.17 47.20 -57.52
CA GLU A 59 -8.52 47.20 -56.94
C GLU A 59 -9.22 45.82 -57.07
N GLN A 60 -8.98 45.11 -58.18
CA GLN A 60 -9.51 43.77 -58.42
C GLN A 60 -8.82 42.75 -57.50
N THR A 61 -7.50 42.84 -57.32
CA THR A 61 -6.74 42.01 -56.37
C THR A 61 -7.21 42.22 -54.94
N ALA A 62 -7.43 43.46 -54.51
CA ALA A 62 -7.96 43.74 -53.17
C ALA A 62 -9.37 43.15 -52.97
N LYS A 63 -10.26 43.30 -53.96
CA LYS A 63 -11.61 42.72 -53.93
C LYS A 63 -11.57 41.19 -53.89
N ARG A 64 -10.67 40.57 -54.67
CA ARG A 64 -10.44 39.13 -54.69
C ARG A 64 -9.96 38.65 -53.33
N MET A 65 -8.88 39.21 -52.78
CA MET A 65 -8.32 38.81 -51.48
C MET A 65 -9.28 39.00 -50.31
N LEU A 66 -10.19 39.99 -50.37
CA LEU A 66 -11.21 40.20 -49.34
C LEU A 66 -12.25 39.07 -49.27
N SER A 67 -12.56 38.41 -50.38
CA SER A 67 -13.57 37.34 -50.43
C SER A 67 -13.13 36.09 -49.62
N PRO A 68 -11.95 35.49 -49.84
CA PRO A 68 -11.40 34.44 -49.00
C PRO A 68 -11.22 34.87 -47.55
N LEU A 69 -10.72 36.08 -47.28
CA LEU A 69 -10.56 36.57 -45.90
C LEU A 69 -11.91 36.67 -45.17
N GLY A 70 -12.99 37.03 -45.88
CA GLY A 70 -14.36 37.01 -45.36
C GLY A 70 -14.88 35.60 -45.07
N ILE A 71 -14.64 34.65 -45.98
CA ILE A 71 -15.00 33.23 -45.81
C ILE A 71 -14.26 32.59 -44.62
N LEU A 72 -12.98 32.93 -44.47
CA LEU A 72 -12.15 32.52 -43.35
C LEU A 72 -12.55 33.22 -42.03
N LYS A 73 -13.46 34.21 -42.09
CA LYS A 73 -13.90 35.07 -40.98
C LYS A 73 -12.75 35.81 -40.29
N TYR A 74 -11.79 36.28 -41.08
CA TYR A 74 -10.78 37.22 -40.58
C TYR A 74 -11.45 38.53 -40.19
N LYS A 75 -11.22 38.98 -38.96
CA LYS A 75 -11.65 40.30 -38.49
C LYS A 75 -10.42 41.21 -38.44
N PRO A 76 -10.36 42.27 -39.26
CA PRO A 76 -9.25 43.21 -39.18
C PRO A 76 -9.24 43.86 -37.78
N PRO A 77 -8.06 44.11 -37.19
CA PRO A 77 -7.95 44.77 -35.90
C PRO A 77 -8.36 46.25 -36.05
N GLY A 78 -9.61 46.57 -35.71
CA GLY A 78 -10.18 47.93 -35.83
C GLY A 78 -11.72 47.95 -35.82
N ASN A 79 -12.32 49.09 -35.44
CA ASN A 79 -13.78 49.29 -35.47
C ASN A 79 -14.26 49.51 -36.93
N ALA A 80 -15.58 49.51 -37.17
CA ALA A 80 -16.18 49.51 -38.52
C ALA A 80 -15.66 50.59 -39.51
N THR A 81 -15.13 51.71 -39.02
CA THR A 81 -14.48 52.78 -39.81
C THR A 81 -13.17 52.35 -40.47
N ASP A 82 -12.50 51.32 -39.93
CA ASP A 82 -11.22 50.78 -40.41
C ASP A 82 -11.38 49.87 -41.63
N MET A 83 -12.60 49.49 -42.04
CA MET A 83 -12.82 48.64 -43.21
C MET A 83 -12.45 49.35 -44.52
N SER A 84 -12.69 50.67 -44.62
CA SER A 84 -12.27 51.48 -45.76
C SER A 84 -10.75 51.62 -45.81
N ASN A 85 -10.13 51.88 -44.65
CA ASN A 85 -8.68 51.97 -44.49
C ASN A 85 -7.99 50.61 -44.74
N PHE A 86 -8.64 49.50 -44.36
CA PHE A 86 -8.17 48.14 -44.62
C PHE A 86 -8.21 47.81 -46.12
N ARG A 87 -9.28 48.20 -46.82
CA ARG A 87 -9.38 48.09 -48.28
C ARG A 87 -8.28 48.91 -48.96
N GLN A 88 -8.09 50.16 -48.56
CA GLN A 88 -7.04 51.02 -49.09
C GLN A 88 -5.64 50.47 -48.79
N GLY A 89 -5.42 49.93 -47.60
CA GLY A 89 -4.17 49.29 -47.21
C GLY A 89 -3.86 48.00 -47.99
N LEU A 90 -4.90 47.26 -48.40
CA LEU A 90 -4.75 46.07 -49.25
C LEU A 90 -4.49 46.42 -50.72
N VAL A 91 -5.04 47.54 -51.22
CA VAL A 91 -4.74 48.06 -52.57
C VAL A 91 -3.30 48.58 -52.66
N ILE A 92 -2.83 49.29 -51.63
CA ILE A 92 -1.48 49.89 -51.60
C ILE A 92 -0.40 48.86 -51.20
N GLY A 93 -0.78 47.77 -50.54
CA GLY A 93 0.17 46.76 -50.04
C GLY A 93 0.87 47.18 -48.75
N SER A 94 0.14 47.80 -47.81
CA SER A 94 0.74 48.39 -46.61
C SER A 94 1.15 47.33 -45.58
N LYS A 95 2.40 47.41 -45.11
CA LYS A 95 2.97 46.50 -44.10
C LYS A 95 2.14 46.40 -42.81
N PRO A 96 1.58 47.49 -42.25
CA PRO A 96 0.76 47.44 -41.04
C PRO A 96 -0.53 46.62 -41.20
N VAL A 97 -1.00 46.42 -42.43
CA VAL A 97 -2.21 45.65 -42.74
C VAL A 97 -1.87 44.21 -43.10
N ILE A 98 -0.82 43.99 -43.90
CA ILE A 98 -0.47 42.64 -44.38
C ILE A 98 0.21 41.79 -43.31
N TYR A 99 1.09 42.36 -42.46
CA TYR A 99 1.79 41.56 -41.43
C TYR A 99 0.82 40.91 -40.43
N PRO A 100 -0.21 41.60 -39.89
CA PRO A 100 -1.22 40.96 -39.05
C PRO A 100 -2.01 39.87 -39.77
N VAL A 101 -2.34 40.07 -41.06
CA VAL A 101 -3.06 39.08 -41.87
C VAL A 101 -2.21 37.82 -42.07
N LEU A 102 -0.95 37.97 -42.49
CA LEU A 102 0.00 36.86 -42.64
C LEU A 102 0.23 36.12 -41.33
N HIS A 103 0.43 36.86 -40.23
CA HIS A 103 0.58 36.27 -38.91
C HIS A 103 -0.63 35.40 -38.53
N TRP A 104 -1.85 35.88 -38.78
CA TRP A 104 -3.07 35.14 -38.48
C TRP A 104 -3.26 33.90 -39.38
N LEU A 105 -2.99 34.03 -40.69
CA LEU A 105 -3.10 32.92 -41.64
C LEU A 105 -2.09 31.81 -41.35
N LEU A 106 -0.85 32.17 -40.98
CA LEU A 106 0.23 31.22 -40.70
C LEU A 106 0.09 30.57 -39.32
N GLN A 107 -0.59 31.20 -38.36
CA GLN A 107 -0.82 30.61 -37.04
C GLN A 107 -1.75 29.38 -37.09
N ARG A 108 -2.68 29.34 -38.04
CA ARG A 108 -3.77 28.33 -38.10
C ARG A 108 -3.97 27.73 -39.48
N THR A 109 -2.90 27.53 -40.24
CA THR A 109 -2.98 27.10 -41.65
C THR A 109 -3.81 25.82 -41.84
N ASN A 110 -3.65 24.82 -40.98
CA ASN A 110 -4.41 23.56 -41.08
C ASN A 110 -5.92 23.73 -40.78
N GLU A 111 -6.28 24.57 -39.82
CA GLU A 111 -7.69 24.86 -39.51
C GLU A 111 -8.32 25.70 -40.63
N LEU A 112 -7.57 26.65 -41.17
CA LEU A 112 -8.01 27.52 -42.26
C LEU A 112 -8.16 26.75 -43.57
N LYS A 113 -7.27 25.78 -43.86
CA LYS A 113 -7.44 24.82 -44.98
C LYS A 113 -8.73 24.02 -44.84
N LYS A 114 -9.00 23.46 -43.65
CA LYS A 114 -10.27 22.76 -43.37
C LYS A 114 -11.47 23.69 -43.54
N ARG A 115 -11.37 24.94 -43.09
CA ARG A 115 -12.44 25.93 -43.20
C ARG A 115 -12.71 26.34 -44.65
N ALA A 116 -11.68 26.58 -45.45
CA ALA A 116 -11.80 26.86 -46.87
C ALA A 116 -12.43 25.68 -47.62
N TYR A 117 -12.00 24.46 -47.31
CA TYR A 117 -12.61 23.24 -47.83
C TYR A 117 -14.11 23.14 -47.47
N LEU A 118 -14.47 23.34 -46.20
CA LEU A 118 -15.87 23.29 -45.75
C LEU A 118 -16.71 24.41 -46.35
N ALA A 119 -16.16 25.61 -46.52
CA ALA A 119 -16.87 26.75 -47.09
C ALA A 119 -17.39 26.47 -48.51
N ARG A 120 -16.66 25.69 -49.32
CA ARG A 120 -17.09 25.26 -50.65
C ARG A 120 -18.40 24.48 -50.64
N PHE A 121 -18.68 23.75 -49.56
CA PHE A 121 -19.84 22.86 -49.45
C PHE A 121 -20.91 23.36 -48.46
N LEU A 122 -20.55 24.29 -47.56
CA LEU A 122 -21.42 24.76 -46.49
C LEU A 122 -21.93 26.20 -46.65
N ILE A 123 -21.43 26.96 -47.62
CA ILE A 123 -22.02 28.25 -48.00
C ILE A 123 -23.32 27.97 -48.75
N LYS A 124 -24.46 28.35 -48.15
CA LYS A 124 -25.77 28.19 -48.78
C LYS A 124 -25.86 29.05 -50.04
N LEU A 125 -26.44 28.47 -51.09
CA LEU A 125 -26.92 29.23 -52.23
C LEU A 125 -28.22 29.91 -51.80
N GLU A 126 -28.25 31.24 -51.73
CA GLU A 126 -29.47 31.98 -51.40
C GLU A 126 -30.39 31.95 -52.62
N VAL A 127 -31.39 31.06 -52.59
CA VAL A 127 -32.46 31.03 -53.59
C VAL A 127 -33.51 32.07 -53.19
N PRO A 128 -33.80 33.09 -54.04
CA PRO A 128 -34.79 34.09 -53.73
C PRO A 128 -36.18 33.47 -53.47
N SER A 129 -36.93 34.03 -52.54
CA SER A 129 -38.25 33.53 -52.11
C SER A 129 -39.29 33.47 -53.23
N GLU A 130 -39.07 34.19 -54.33
CA GLU A 130 -39.90 34.18 -55.54
C GLU A 130 -39.80 32.84 -56.29
N PHE A 131 -38.63 32.22 -56.33
CA PHE A 131 -38.40 30.92 -56.99
C PHE A 131 -38.76 29.73 -56.09
N LEU A 132 -38.84 29.94 -54.78
CA LEU A 132 -39.27 28.93 -53.81
C LEU A 132 -40.81 28.73 -53.78
N GLN A 133 -41.56 29.49 -54.58
CA GLN A 133 -43.01 29.29 -54.76
C GLN A 133 -43.32 28.08 -55.66
N ASP A 134 -42.39 27.67 -56.51
CA ASP A 134 -42.49 26.44 -57.30
C ASP A 134 -42.17 25.24 -56.40
N GLU A 135 -43.12 24.31 -56.26
CA GLU A 135 -42.99 23.11 -55.41
C GLU A 135 -41.76 22.28 -55.79
N THR A 136 -41.40 22.20 -57.07
CA THR A 136 -40.25 21.40 -57.52
C THR A 136 -38.91 22.01 -57.07
N VAL A 137 -38.83 23.34 -57.07
CA VAL A 137 -37.65 24.08 -56.61
C VAL A 137 -37.54 24.05 -55.09
N ALA A 138 -38.68 24.14 -54.39
CA ALA A 138 -38.74 24.03 -52.93
C ALA A 138 -38.29 22.63 -52.45
N ASP A 139 -38.78 21.57 -53.08
CA ASP A 139 -38.38 20.19 -52.76
C ASP A 139 -36.90 19.93 -53.04
N THR A 140 -36.39 20.44 -54.15
CA THR A 140 -34.96 20.31 -54.51
C THR A 140 -34.08 21.08 -53.52
N ASN A 141 -34.49 22.29 -53.10
CA ASN A 141 -33.77 23.06 -52.10
C ASN A 141 -33.76 22.37 -50.72
N LYS A 142 -34.86 21.71 -50.34
CA LYS A 142 -34.94 20.90 -49.11
C LYS A 142 -34.00 19.69 -49.16
N GLN A 143 -33.99 18.94 -50.27
CA GLN A 143 -33.06 17.83 -50.46
C GLN A 143 -31.60 18.30 -50.41
N TYR A 144 -31.30 19.48 -50.96
CA TYR A 144 -29.99 20.12 -50.86
C TYR A 144 -29.61 20.42 -49.40
N GLU A 145 -30.52 21.00 -48.62
CA GLU A 145 -30.28 21.26 -47.19
C GLU A 145 -30.05 19.97 -46.39
N ASP A 146 -30.86 18.93 -46.62
CA ASP A 146 -30.71 17.62 -45.98
C ASP A 146 -29.34 16.98 -46.30
N LEU A 147 -28.90 17.06 -47.56
CA LEU A 147 -27.58 16.58 -47.99
C LEU A 147 -26.44 17.40 -47.35
N MET A 148 -26.60 18.71 -47.18
CA MET A 148 -25.63 19.54 -46.46
C MET A 148 -25.51 19.12 -44.99
N GLU A 149 -26.62 18.76 -44.34
CA GLU A 149 -26.59 18.26 -42.95
C GLU A 149 -25.94 16.89 -42.83
N ALA A 150 -26.27 15.96 -43.73
CA ALA A 150 -25.62 14.65 -43.82
C ALA A 150 -24.10 14.76 -44.07
N PHE A 151 -23.67 15.73 -44.90
CA PHE A 151 -22.25 16.00 -45.09
C PHE A 151 -21.56 16.47 -43.80
N LYS A 152 -22.21 17.33 -43.00
CA LYS A 152 -21.64 17.80 -41.72
C LYS A 152 -21.42 16.66 -40.73
N THR A 153 -22.38 15.73 -40.61
CA THR A 153 -22.28 14.61 -39.68
C THR A 153 -21.18 13.65 -40.11
N LEU A 154 -21.17 13.22 -41.37
CA LEU A 154 -20.15 12.33 -41.93
C LEU A 154 -18.74 12.93 -41.86
N HIS A 155 -18.58 14.22 -42.17
CA HIS A 155 -17.29 14.89 -42.07
C HIS A 155 -16.81 14.95 -40.62
N LYS A 156 -17.71 15.19 -39.65
CA LYS A 156 -17.36 15.22 -38.23
C LYS A 156 -16.91 13.85 -37.72
N GLU A 157 -17.59 12.78 -38.13
CA GLU A 157 -17.20 11.39 -37.82
C GLU A 157 -15.84 11.03 -38.44
N CYS A 158 -15.62 11.38 -39.71
CA CYS A 158 -14.34 11.15 -40.38
C CYS A 158 -13.17 11.87 -39.70
N GLU A 159 -13.37 13.13 -39.28
CA GLU A 159 -12.37 13.88 -38.53
C GLU A 159 -12.09 13.28 -37.15
N GLN A 160 -13.13 12.80 -36.46
CA GLN A 160 -12.97 12.11 -35.17
C GLN A 160 -12.16 10.81 -35.31
N LEU A 161 -12.40 10.04 -36.38
CA LEU A 161 -11.63 8.84 -36.68
C LEU A 161 -10.18 9.17 -37.03
N LYS A 162 -9.92 10.24 -37.81
CA LYS A 162 -8.55 10.69 -38.11
C LYS A 162 -7.82 11.20 -36.86
N ALA A 163 -8.52 11.84 -35.93
CA ALA A 163 -7.97 12.32 -34.68
C ALA A 163 -7.71 11.20 -33.66
N SER A 164 -8.30 10.01 -33.83
CA SER A 164 -8.15 8.87 -32.91
C SER A 164 -6.74 8.25 -32.85
N GLY A 165 -5.77 8.82 -33.60
CA GLY A 165 -4.38 8.90 -33.15
C GLY A 165 -3.51 7.66 -33.31
N PHE A 166 -4.03 6.54 -33.78
CA PHE A 166 -3.16 5.41 -34.15
C PHE A 166 -2.58 5.66 -35.54
N SER A 167 -1.33 6.12 -35.56
CA SER A 167 -0.53 6.11 -36.78
C SER A 167 -0.38 4.66 -37.23
N THR A 168 -1.25 4.21 -38.13
CA THR A 168 -1.18 2.85 -38.69
C THR A 168 0.17 2.56 -39.34
N ALA A 169 0.94 3.60 -39.66
CA ALA A 169 2.31 3.50 -40.17
C ALA A 169 3.34 3.09 -39.11
N GLU A 170 3.15 3.44 -37.83
CA GLU A 170 4.03 2.99 -36.74
C GLU A 170 3.76 1.53 -36.41
N ILE A 171 2.48 1.17 -36.25
CA ILE A 171 2.08 -0.23 -36.02
C ILE A 171 2.55 -1.13 -37.18
N ARG A 172 2.42 -0.68 -38.44
CA ARG A 172 2.95 -1.44 -39.60
C ARG A 172 4.46 -1.58 -39.56
N ARG A 173 5.20 -0.55 -39.14
CA ARG A 173 6.65 -0.61 -38.98
C ARG A 173 7.05 -1.60 -37.88
N ASP A 174 6.38 -1.55 -36.73
CA ASP A 174 6.65 -2.46 -35.61
C ASP A 174 6.34 -3.92 -35.98
N ILE A 175 5.23 -4.17 -36.68
CA ILE A 175 4.89 -5.50 -37.19
C ILE A 175 5.99 -5.99 -38.15
N SER A 176 6.40 -5.14 -39.11
CA SER A 176 7.44 -5.52 -40.08
C SER A 176 8.76 -5.82 -39.36
N ALA A 177 9.14 -5.02 -38.36
CA ALA A 177 10.34 -5.26 -37.56
C ALA A 177 10.25 -6.57 -36.77
N MET A 178 9.12 -6.86 -36.12
CA MET A 178 8.91 -8.12 -35.41
C MET A 178 8.91 -9.33 -36.36
N GLU A 179 8.39 -9.19 -37.58
CA GLU A 179 8.43 -10.23 -38.62
C GLU A 179 9.87 -10.50 -39.07
N GLU A 180 10.67 -9.45 -39.29
CA GLU A 180 12.09 -9.57 -39.61
C GLU A 180 12.89 -10.24 -38.47
N GLU A 181 12.67 -9.84 -37.22
CA GLU A 181 13.29 -10.47 -36.04
C GLU A 181 12.93 -11.95 -35.92
N LYS A 182 11.65 -12.28 -36.13
CA LYS A 182 11.17 -13.67 -36.15
C LYS A 182 11.88 -14.47 -37.23
N ASP A 183 12.00 -13.95 -38.45
CA ASP A 183 12.68 -14.64 -39.55
C ASP A 183 14.18 -14.83 -39.28
N GLN A 184 14.84 -13.83 -38.67
CA GLN A 184 16.23 -13.96 -38.24
C GLN A 184 16.40 -15.05 -37.17
N LEU A 185 15.49 -15.10 -36.18
CA LEU A 185 15.47 -16.13 -35.15
C LEU A 185 15.23 -17.52 -35.73
N ILE A 186 14.28 -17.67 -36.66
CA ILE A 186 14.02 -18.94 -37.35
C ILE A 186 15.28 -19.41 -38.09
N LYS A 187 15.91 -18.55 -38.90
CA LYS A 187 17.14 -18.88 -39.62
C LYS A 187 18.27 -19.28 -38.66
N ARG A 188 18.39 -18.60 -37.51
CA ARG A 188 19.39 -18.93 -36.48
C ARG A 188 19.10 -20.28 -35.82
N VAL A 189 17.84 -20.56 -35.49
CA VAL A 189 17.38 -21.83 -34.93
C VAL A 189 17.62 -22.97 -35.92
N GLU A 190 17.32 -22.80 -37.19
CA GLU A 190 17.59 -23.81 -38.23
C GLU A 190 19.08 -24.11 -38.37
N ARG A 191 19.94 -23.08 -38.38
CA ARG A 191 21.40 -23.27 -38.39
C ARG A 191 21.89 -24.04 -37.17
N LEU A 192 21.36 -23.73 -35.98
CA LEU A 192 21.70 -24.44 -34.74
C LEU A 192 21.17 -25.88 -34.76
N LYS A 193 19.95 -26.10 -35.25
CA LYS A 193 19.34 -27.42 -35.36
C LYS A 193 20.17 -28.34 -36.26
N LYS A 194 20.60 -27.85 -37.44
CA LYS A 194 21.51 -28.59 -38.34
C LYS A 194 22.82 -29.00 -37.66
N ARG A 195 23.39 -28.12 -36.82
CA ARG A 195 24.61 -28.43 -36.03
C ARG A 195 24.38 -29.41 -34.89
N VAL A 196 23.17 -29.49 -34.36
CA VAL A 196 22.83 -30.38 -33.24
C VAL A 196 22.42 -31.77 -33.75
N GLU A 197 21.81 -31.85 -34.93
CA GLU A 197 21.45 -33.12 -35.59
C GLU A 197 22.66 -34.01 -35.88
N THR A 198 23.86 -33.43 -36.03
CA THR A 198 25.12 -34.19 -36.20
C THR A 198 25.56 -34.91 -34.91
N VAL A 199 24.96 -34.61 -33.76
CA VAL A 199 25.29 -35.25 -32.48
C VAL A 199 24.43 -36.49 -32.26
N GLN A 200 25.05 -37.59 -31.81
CA GLN A 200 24.32 -38.81 -31.48
C GLN A 200 23.36 -38.58 -30.29
N ASN A 201 22.18 -39.20 -30.33
CA ASN A 201 21.13 -39.03 -29.31
C ASN A 201 20.67 -37.57 -29.08
N HIS A 202 20.81 -36.69 -30.09
CA HIS A 202 20.48 -35.26 -30.00
C HIS A 202 19.07 -34.98 -29.47
N GLN A 203 18.06 -35.77 -29.86
CA GLN A 203 16.67 -35.58 -29.39
C GLN A 203 16.54 -35.74 -27.87
N ARG A 204 17.20 -36.74 -27.30
CA ARG A 204 17.20 -36.98 -25.85
C ARG A 204 18.00 -35.90 -25.12
N MET A 205 19.15 -35.49 -25.65
CA MET A 205 19.95 -34.41 -25.08
C MET A 205 19.22 -33.06 -25.12
N LEU A 206 18.53 -32.72 -26.21
CA LEU A 206 17.71 -31.51 -26.30
C LEU A 206 16.56 -31.51 -25.30
N LYS A 207 15.91 -32.66 -25.07
CA LYS A 207 14.86 -32.79 -24.06
C LYS A 207 15.39 -32.53 -22.65
N ILE A 208 16.55 -33.12 -22.31
CA ILE A 208 17.22 -32.90 -21.03
C ILE A 208 17.69 -31.45 -20.89
N ALA A 209 18.28 -30.86 -21.93
CA ALA A 209 18.72 -29.46 -21.93
C ALA A 209 17.54 -28.49 -21.76
N ARG A 210 16.38 -28.77 -22.39
CA ARG A 210 15.15 -28.00 -22.18
C ARG A 210 14.67 -28.10 -20.74
N GLN A 211 14.66 -29.31 -20.16
CA GLN A 211 14.29 -29.49 -18.74
C GLN A 211 15.25 -28.72 -17.82
N LEU A 212 16.56 -28.83 -18.03
CA LEU A 212 17.55 -28.09 -17.27
C LEU A 212 17.37 -26.57 -17.40
N ARG A 213 17.07 -26.07 -18.61
CA ARG A 213 16.82 -24.63 -18.83
C ARG A 213 15.60 -24.15 -18.04
N VAL A 214 14.50 -24.90 -18.09
CA VAL A 214 13.27 -24.57 -17.35
C VAL A 214 13.50 -24.61 -15.84
N GLU A 215 14.23 -25.62 -15.33
CA GLU A 215 14.55 -25.68 -13.90
C GLU A 215 15.50 -24.55 -13.48
N LYS A 216 16.45 -24.13 -14.32
CA LYS A 216 17.29 -22.94 -14.06
C LYS A 216 16.49 -21.63 -14.07
N GLU A 217 15.62 -21.43 -15.05
CA GLU A 217 14.71 -20.27 -15.10
C GLU A 217 13.83 -20.23 -13.83
N ARG A 218 13.36 -21.39 -13.37
CA ARG A 218 12.60 -21.51 -12.12
C ARG A 218 13.44 -21.22 -10.89
N GLU A 219 14.68 -21.71 -10.84
CA GLU A 219 15.64 -21.41 -9.76
C GLU A 219 15.91 -19.91 -9.66
N GLU A 220 16.17 -19.24 -10.79
CA GLU A 220 16.38 -17.79 -10.85
C GLU A 220 15.13 -17.01 -10.40
N PHE A 221 13.94 -17.41 -10.86
CA PHE A 221 12.68 -16.81 -10.43
C PHE A 221 12.46 -16.96 -8.91
N LEU A 222 12.69 -18.16 -8.36
CA LEU A 222 12.56 -18.40 -6.93
C LEU A 222 13.61 -17.63 -6.13
N ALA A 223 14.83 -17.46 -6.66
CA ALA A 223 15.87 -16.66 -6.03
C ALA A 223 15.48 -15.17 -5.97
N GLN A 224 14.95 -14.62 -7.07
CA GLN A 224 14.42 -13.25 -7.11
C GLN A 224 13.26 -13.09 -6.12
N GLN A 225 12.28 -13.99 -6.15
CA GLN A 225 11.14 -13.95 -5.23
C GLN A 225 11.57 -14.03 -3.76
N LYS A 226 12.54 -14.90 -3.44
CA LYS A 226 13.10 -15.01 -2.08
C LYS A 226 13.77 -13.71 -1.64
N GLN A 227 14.48 -13.03 -2.55
CA GLN A 227 15.11 -11.74 -2.25
C GLN A 227 14.06 -10.65 -2.03
N GLU A 228 13.02 -10.60 -2.86
CA GLU A 228 11.88 -9.69 -2.68
C GLU A 228 11.17 -9.91 -1.34
N GLN A 229 10.87 -11.17 -0.99
CA GLN A 229 10.23 -11.51 0.28
C GLN A 229 11.12 -11.16 1.48
N LYS A 230 12.44 -11.38 1.40
CA LYS A 230 13.39 -10.94 2.44
C LYS A 230 13.37 -9.43 2.62
N ASN A 231 13.34 -8.67 1.53
CA ASN A 231 13.25 -7.21 1.57
C ASN A 231 11.92 -6.75 2.19
N GLN A 232 10.80 -7.37 1.81
CA GLN A 232 9.49 -7.08 2.40
C GLN A 232 9.45 -7.38 3.90
N LEU A 233 9.98 -8.54 4.32
CA LEU A 233 10.08 -8.91 5.75
C LEU A 233 10.94 -7.91 6.51
N PHE A 234 12.08 -7.51 5.95
CA PHE A 234 12.95 -6.50 6.54
C PHE A 234 12.23 -5.16 6.76
N HIS A 235 11.50 -4.67 5.75
CA HIS A 235 10.69 -3.45 5.88
C HIS A 235 9.58 -3.57 6.92
N ALA A 236 8.92 -4.73 6.99
CA ALA A 236 7.88 -5.01 7.99
C ALA A 236 8.46 -5.01 9.42
N VAL A 237 9.60 -5.67 9.64
CA VAL A 237 10.32 -5.70 10.93
C VAL A 237 10.77 -4.29 11.33
N GLN A 238 11.34 -3.51 10.40
CA GLN A 238 11.71 -2.11 10.67
C GLN A 238 10.49 -1.24 11.02
N ARG A 239 9.34 -1.44 10.36
CA ARG A 239 8.10 -0.73 10.69
C ARG A 239 7.62 -1.09 12.10
N LEU A 240 7.65 -2.38 12.44
CA LEU A 240 7.27 -2.86 13.77
C LEU A 240 8.18 -2.25 14.84
N GLN A 241 9.50 -2.24 14.62
CA GLN A 241 10.46 -1.61 15.55
C GLN A 241 10.18 -0.11 15.73
N ARG A 242 9.87 0.62 14.65
CA ARG A 242 9.47 2.04 14.74
C ARG A 242 8.22 2.26 15.60
N ILE A 243 7.17 1.45 15.38
CA ILE A 243 5.92 1.54 16.15
C ILE A 243 6.16 1.19 17.63
N GLN A 244 6.98 0.18 17.91
CA GLN A 244 7.37 -0.17 19.28
C GLN A 244 8.12 0.97 19.98
N ASN A 245 9.04 1.63 19.28
CA ASN A 245 9.78 2.77 19.82
C ASN A 245 8.85 3.97 20.07
N GLN A 246 7.90 4.25 19.17
CA GLN A 246 6.86 5.26 19.40
C GLN A 246 5.98 4.92 20.60
N LEU A 247 5.59 3.65 20.76
CA LEU A 247 4.78 3.21 21.88
C LEU A 247 5.55 3.36 23.21
N LYS A 248 6.86 3.05 23.22
CA LYS A 248 7.73 3.27 24.38
C LYS A 248 7.91 4.76 24.68
N SER A 249 8.14 5.60 23.68
CA SER A 249 8.28 7.05 23.90
C SER A 249 6.99 7.65 24.46
N MET A 250 5.82 7.19 23.98
CA MET A 250 4.52 7.55 24.54
C MET A 250 4.36 7.09 26.00
N ARG A 251 4.75 5.85 26.34
CA ARG A 251 4.74 5.34 27.72
C ARG A 251 5.71 6.10 28.64
N HIS A 252 6.88 6.49 28.15
CA HIS A 252 7.82 7.33 28.89
C HIS A 252 7.33 8.78 29.01
N ALA A 253 6.65 9.31 28.00
CA ALA A 253 6.02 10.64 28.05
C ALA A 253 4.91 10.70 29.11
N THR A 254 4.16 9.62 29.31
CA THR A 254 3.15 9.52 30.38
C THR A 254 3.74 9.39 31.78
N ALA A 255 5.01 9.00 31.92
CA ALA A 255 5.59 8.63 33.21
C ALA A 255 6.12 9.82 34.04
N ASP A 256 6.64 10.91 33.45
CA ASP A 256 7.17 12.06 34.24
C ASP A 256 7.57 13.34 33.44
N ALA A 257 7.18 13.51 32.16
CA ALA A 257 7.68 14.62 31.35
C ALA A 257 6.78 15.86 31.39
N LYS A 258 7.32 17.03 31.81
CA LYS A 258 6.68 18.34 31.58
C LYS A 258 6.46 18.51 30.06
N PRO A 259 5.29 18.99 29.59
CA PRO A 259 4.98 19.14 28.16
C PRO A 259 6.05 19.91 27.37
N GLU A 260 6.67 20.92 27.97
CA GLU A 260 7.76 21.71 27.37
C GLU A 260 9.02 20.86 27.05
N SER A 261 9.36 19.92 27.93
CA SER A 261 10.51 19.03 27.72
C SER A 261 10.26 18.00 26.61
N LEU A 262 9.00 17.57 26.47
CA LEU A 262 8.57 16.68 25.39
C LEU A 262 8.61 17.40 24.04
N MET A 263 8.09 18.64 23.99
CA MET A 263 8.14 19.45 22.76
C MET A 263 9.57 19.72 22.30
N LYS A 264 10.48 20.07 23.22
CA LYS A 264 11.91 20.25 22.88
C LYS A 264 12.54 19.00 22.28
N ARG A 265 12.29 17.81 22.85
CA ARG A 265 12.79 16.54 22.29
C ARG A 265 12.20 16.25 20.91
N LEU A 266 10.90 16.45 20.72
CA LEU A 266 10.25 16.25 19.43
C LEU A 266 10.79 17.23 18.37
N GLU A 267 11.03 18.49 18.72
CA GLU A 267 11.65 19.46 17.84
C GLU A 267 13.08 19.05 17.44
N GLU A 268 13.88 18.54 18.37
CA GLU A 268 15.23 18.01 18.10
C GLU A 268 15.17 16.79 17.17
N GLU A 269 14.24 15.85 17.39
CA GLU A 269 14.03 14.70 16.52
C GLU A 269 13.56 15.11 15.12
N ILE A 270 12.65 16.07 15.01
CA ILE A 270 12.18 16.61 13.73
C ILE A 270 13.32 17.28 12.98
N LYS A 271 14.13 18.11 13.65
CA LYS A 271 15.32 18.76 13.05
C LYS A 271 16.32 17.74 12.55
N PHE A 272 16.60 16.70 13.35
CA PHE A 272 17.50 15.62 12.94
C PHE A 272 16.94 14.83 11.75
N ASN A 273 15.68 14.39 11.81
CA ASN A 273 15.04 13.64 10.73
C ASN A 273 14.95 14.45 9.44
N SER A 274 14.66 15.76 9.55
CA SER A 274 14.68 16.69 8.43
C SER A 274 16.07 16.72 7.77
N TYR A 275 17.14 16.86 8.54
CA TYR A 275 18.51 16.80 8.01
C TYR A 275 18.84 15.45 7.34
N MET A 276 18.43 14.33 7.94
CA MET A 276 18.62 13.00 7.34
C MET A 276 17.91 12.87 5.98
N VAL A 277 16.66 13.31 5.89
CA VAL A 277 15.82 13.16 4.68
C VAL A 277 16.20 14.17 3.59
N THR A 278 16.60 15.39 3.96
CA THR A 278 16.88 16.45 2.98
C THR A 278 18.33 16.46 2.49
N GLU A 279 19.29 16.10 3.34
CA GLU A 279 20.72 16.18 3.00
C GLU A 279 21.41 14.82 2.94
N LYS A 280 21.34 14.00 4.00
CA LYS A 280 22.18 12.78 4.11
C LYS A 280 21.71 11.65 3.18
N PHE A 281 20.48 11.17 3.36
CA PHE A 281 19.97 10.03 2.60
C PHE A 281 19.87 10.26 1.09
N PRO A 282 19.47 11.45 0.58
CA PRO A 282 19.48 11.70 -0.86
C PRO A 282 20.88 11.59 -1.47
N LYS A 283 21.91 12.13 -0.79
CA LYS A 283 23.30 12.04 -1.25
C LYS A 283 23.80 10.60 -1.25
N GLU A 284 23.55 9.84 -0.19
CA GLU A 284 23.90 8.42 -0.11
C GLU A 284 23.17 7.59 -1.17
N LEU A 285 21.88 7.84 -1.37
CA LEU A 285 21.06 7.18 -2.39
C LEU A 285 21.57 7.48 -3.80
N GLU A 286 21.90 8.73 -4.09
CA GLU A 286 22.47 9.13 -5.39
C GLU A 286 23.83 8.49 -5.62
N ASN A 287 24.69 8.43 -4.61
CA ASN A 287 25.97 7.72 -4.68
C ASN A 287 25.78 6.23 -4.94
N LYS A 288 24.85 5.56 -4.25
CA LYS A 288 24.53 4.14 -4.51
C LYS A 288 23.90 3.90 -5.88
N LYS A 289 23.05 4.81 -6.36
CA LYS A 289 22.52 4.75 -7.73
C LYS A 289 23.63 4.90 -8.77
N LYS A 290 24.61 5.79 -8.55
CA LYS A 290 25.79 5.95 -9.40
C LYS A 290 26.65 4.69 -9.41
N GLU A 291 26.94 4.12 -8.23
CA GLU A 291 27.66 2.84 -8.11
C GLU A 291 26.95 1.72 -8.89
N LEU A 292 25.63 1.57 -8.72
CA LEU A 292 24.83 0.58 -9.45
C LEU A 292 24.87 0.80 -10.97
N HIS A 293 24.74 2.05 -11.41
CA HIS A 293 24.83 2.41 -12.83
C HIS A 293 26.19 2.04 -13.42
N PHE A 294 27.28 2.29 -12.70
CA PHE A 294 28.62 1.90 -13.14
C PHE A 294 28.79 0.38 -13.18
N LEU A 295 28.34 -0.35 -12.15
CA LEU A 295 28.39 -1.80 -12.16
C LEU A 295 27.55 -2.40 -13.29
N GLN A 296 26.37 -1.84 -13.55
CA GLN A 296 25.51 -2.27 -14.67
C GLN A 296 26.18 -2.02 -16.02
N LYS A 297 26.86 -0.88 -16.20
CA LYS A 297 27.67 -0.62 -17.38
C LYS A 297 28.78 -1.65 -17.55
N VAL A 298 29.54 -1.92 -16.49
CA VAL A 298 30.63 -2.91 -16.51
C VAL A 298 30.11 -4.31 -16.86
N VAL A 299 28.93 -4.71 -16.38
CA VAL A 299 28.29 -5.99 -16.74
C VAL A 299 27.81 -6.01 -18.20
N SER A 300 27.35 -4.87 -18.73
CA SER A 300 26.89 -4.74 -20.11
C SER A 300 28.03 -4.64 -21.13
N GLU A 301 29.22 -4.25 -20.69
CA GLU A 301 30.41 -4.24 -21.52
C GLU A 301 30.87 -5.69 -21.78
N PRO A 302 31.19 -6.06 -23.04
CA PRO A 302 31.76 -7.35 -23.34
C PRO A 302 33.08 -7.53 -22.58
N ALA A 303 33.44 -8.76 -22.23
CA ALA A 303 34.65 -9.06 -21.46
C ALA A 303 35.89 -8.43 -22.12
N MET A 304 36.33 -7.28 -21.59
CA MET A 304 37.52 -6.56 -22.05
C MET A 304 38.77 -7.39 -21.79
N GLY A 305 39.72 -7.37 -22.73
CA GLY A 305 41.01 -8.03 -22.55
C GLY A 305 41.90 -7.27 -21.56
N HIS A 306 42.95 -7.93 -21.05
CA HIS A 306 43.93 -7.28 -20.16
C HIS A 306 44.60 -6.07 -20.82
N SER A 307 44.75 -6.07 -22.15
CA SER A 307 45.28 -4.94 -22.93
C SER A 307 44.37 -3.70 -22.87
N ASP A 308 43.05 -3.88 -23.00
CA ASP A 308 42.09 -2.76 -22.98
C ASP A 308 42.02 -2.11 -21.59
N LEU A 309 42.15 -2.92 -20.54
CA LEU A 309 42.22 -2.45 -19.15
C LEU A 309 43.48 -1.62 -18.90
N LEU A 310 44.63 -2.03 -19.44
CA LEU A 310 45.88 -1.27 -19.33
C LEU A 310 45.80 0.08 -20.07
N GLU A 311 45.15 0.13 -21.23
CA GLU A 311 44.92 1.40 -21.95
C GLU A 311 44.01 2.35 -21.16
N LEU A 312 42.95 1.82 -20.54
CA LEU A 312 42.06 2.60 -19.67
C LEU A 312 42.79 3.09 -18.42
N GLU A 313 43.61 2.25 -17.80
CA GLU A 313 44.44 2.63 -16.65
C GLU A 313 45.46 3.72 -17.01
N SER A 314 46.09 3.61 -18.18
CA SER A 314 46.97 4.66 -18.70
C SER A 314 46.22 5.98 -18.93
N LYS A 315 45.02 5.95 -19.51
CA LYS A 315 44.18 7.16 -19.70
C LYS A 315 43.72 7.76 -18.38
N ILE A 316 43.36 6.93 -17.40
CA ILE A 316 43.00 7.38 -16.05
C ILE A 316 44.18 8.08 -15.40
N ASN A 317 45.39 7.50 -15.49
CA ASN A 317 46.60 8.10 -14.96
C ASN A 317 46.93 9.42 -15.66
N GLU A 318 46.81 9.50 -16.98
CA GLU A 318 47.03 10.73 -17.74
C GLU A 318 46.04 11.82 -17.32
N ILE A 319 44.75 11.53 -17.25
CA ILE A 319 43.73 12.50 -16.80
C ILE A 319 43.98 12.91 -15.35
N ASN A 320 44.35 11.98 -14.46
CA ASN A 320 44.69 12.31 -13.08
C ASN A 320 45.89 13.26 -13.01
N THR A 321 46.92 13.06 -13.83
CA THR A 321 48.06 14.00 -13.89
C THR A 321 47.63 15.38 -14.42
N GLN A 322 46.75 15.44 -15.42
CA GLN A 322 46.19 16.70 -15.92
C GLN A 322 45.36 17.42 -14.84
N ILE A 323 44.55 16.68 -14.08
CA ILE A 323 43.78 17.22 -12.96
C ILE A 323 44.73 17.76 -11.88
N SER A 324 45.77 17.01 -11.50
CA SER A 324 46.78 17.48 -10.54
C SER A 324 47.47 18.75 -11.01
N GLN A 325 47.85 18.84 -12.29
CA GLN A 325 48.43 20.04 -12.88
C GLN A 325 47.45 21.22 -12.90
N LEU A 326 46.16 20.99 -13.16
CA LEU A 326 45.13 22.03 -13.11
C LEU A 326 44.86 22.50 -11.68
N ILE A 327 44.87 21.60 -10.69
CA ILE A 327 44.78 21.94 -9.27
C ILE A 327 45.98 22.78 -8.86
N GLU A 328 47.20 22.39 -9.24
CA GLU A 328 48.42 23.12 -8.95
C GLU A 328 48.41 24.52 -9.57
N LYS A 329 48.04 24.63 -10.86
CA LYS A 329 47.83 25.92 -11.54
C LYS A 329 46.77 26.77 -10.85
N LYS A 330 45.68 26.17 -10.36
CA LYS A 330 44.62 26.87 -9.62
C LYS A 330 45.09 27.36 -8.25
N MET A 331 45.93 26.60 -7.54
CA MET A 331 46.51 27.03 -6.26
C MET A 331 47.50 28.18 -6.42
N VAL A 332 48.26 28.21 -7.52
CA VAL A 332 49.20 29.29 -7.86
C VAL A 332 48.47 30.59 -8.26
N ARG A 333 47.27 30.48 -8.84
CA ARG A 333 46.47 31.61 -9.37
C ARG A 333 45.47 32.20 -8.37
N ASN A 334 45.70 32.03 -7.06
CA ASN A 334 44.82 32.56 -6.01
C ASN A 334 44.75 34.09 -6.08
N GLU A 335 43.69 34.62 -6.69
CA GLU A 335 43.37 36.04 -6.61
C GLU A 335 42.97 36.42 -5.17
N PRO A 336 43.28 37.65 -4.69
CA PRO A 336 43.01 38.08 -3.31
C PRO A 336 41.54 37.97 -2.89
N ILE A 337 40.62 38.06 -3.86
CA ILE A 337 39.17 37.96 -3.67
C ILE A 337 38.74 36.49 -3.51
N GLU A 338 39.40 35.56 -4.21
CA GLU A 338 39.12 34.13 -4.13
C GLU A 338 39.66 33.52 -2.82
N GLY A 339 40.72 34.09 -2.24
CA GLY A 339 41.27 33.69 -0.93
C GLY A 339 40.29 33.81 0.23
N LYS A 340 39.49 34.89 0.30
CA LYS A 340 38.44 35.05 1.34
C LYS A 340 37.31 34.04 1.15
N LEU A 341 36.83 33.84 -0.08
CA LEU A 341 35.82 32.82 -0.39
C LEU A 341 36.35 31.40 -0.20
N SER A 342 37.65 31.17 -0.42
CA SER A 342 38.34 29.90 -0.17
C SER A 342 38.33 29.55 1.31
N LEU A 343 38.61 30.53 2.19
CA LEU A 343 38.49 30.36 3.65
C LEU A 343 37.06 30.00 4.07
N TYR A 344 36.03 30.69 3.55
CA TYR A 344 34.64 30.34 3.84
C TYR A 344 34.25 28.96 3.30
N ARG A 345 34.74 28.57 2.12
CA ARG A 345 34.54 27.22 1.57
C ARG A 345 35.23 26.15 2.42
N GLN A 346 36.44 26.41 2.89
CA GLN A 346 37.17 25.53 3.79
C GLN A 346 36.44 25.41 5.14
N GLN A 347 35.99 26.52 5.71
CA GLN A 347 35.23 26.54 6.96
C GLN A 347 33.89 25.79 6.81
N ALA A 348 33.16 26.00 5.71
CA ALA A 348 31.94 25.26 5.39
C ALA A 348 32.21 23.76 5.22
N SER A 349 33.33 23.38 4.58
CA SER A 349 33.73 21.97 4.45
C SER A 349 34.04 21.34 5.82
N ILE A 350 34.77 22.04 6.69
CA ILE A 350 35.08 21.58 8.05
C ILE A 350 33.79 21.44 8.87
N ILE A 351 32.89 22.42 8.81
CA ILE A 351 31.59 22.36 9.51
C ILE A 351 30.74 21.21 8.96
N SER A 352 30.69 21.01 7.64
CA SER A 352 29.98 19.89 7.01
C SER A 352 30.52 18.55 7.50
N ARG A 353 31.85 18.36 7.50
CA ARG A 353 32.49 17.13 7.99
C ARG A 353 32.22 16.90 9.47
N LYS A 354 32.25 17.95 10.30
CA LYS A 354 31.90 17.87 11.72
C LYS A 354 30.43 17.50 11.92
N LYS A 355 29.51 18.09 11.13
CA LYS A 355 28.06 17.78 11.16
C LYS A 355 27.82 16.32 10.77
N GLU A 356 28.51 15.84 9.75
CA GLU A 356 28.45 14.44 9.28
C GLU A 356 28.99 13.46 10.33
N ALA A 357 30.19 13.71 10.88
CA ALA A 357 30.77 12.89 11.94
C ALA A 357 29.87 12.83 13.19
N LYS A 358 29.27 13.95 13.60
CA LYS A 358 28.32 13.96 14.72
C LYS A 358 27.01 13.24 14.41
N ALA A 359 26.55 13.29 13.17
CA ALA A 359 25.39 12.52 12.75
C ALA A 359 25.68 11.00 12.73
N GLU A 360 26.89 10.60 12.35
CA GLU A 360 27.35 9.21 12.43
C GLU A 360 27.47 8.73 13.89
N GLU A 361 28.11 9.50 14.78
CA GLU A 361 28.19 9.18 16.21
C GLU A 361 26.78 9.00 16.82
N LEU A 362 25.84 9.89 16.48
CA LEU A 362 24.46 9.81 16.96
C LEU A 362 23.72 8.59 16.37
N GLN A 363 23.96 8.27 15.10
CA GLN A 363 23.41 7.07 14.47
C GLN A 363 23.94 5.80 15.12
N GLU A 364 25.25 5.71 15.37
CA GLU A 364 25.88 4.59 16.05
C GLU A 364 25.35 4.43 17.49
N ALA A 365 25.17 5.53 18.22
CA ALA A 365 24.56 5.50 19.56
C ALA A 365 23.10 5.02 19.51
N LYS A 366 22.32 5.46 18.52
CA LYS A 366 20.94 4.99 18.30
C LYS A 366 20.90 3.50 17.93
N GLU A 367 21.83 3.02 17.11
CA GLU A 367 21.95 1.60 16.76
C GLU A 367 22.36 0.75 17.96
N LYS A 368 23.32 1.22 18.78
CA LYS A 368 23.68 0.57 20.06
C LYS A 368 22.49 0.49 21.01
N LEU A 369 21.73 1.57 21.16
CA LEU A 369 20.50 1.57 21.97
C LEU A 369 19.49 0.57 21.42
N ALA A 370 19.23 0.58 20.11
CA ALA A 370 18.33 -0.39 19.47
C ALA A 370 18.79 -1.85 19.65
N ASN A 371 20.09 -2.12 19.60
CA ASN A 371 20.66 -3.45 19.85
C ASN A 371 20.45 -3.90 21.29
N LEU A 372 20.79 -3.04 22.27
CA LEU A 372 20.56 -3.32 23.69
C LEU A 372 19.08 -3.52 24.00
N GLU A 373 18.19 -2.75 23.37
CA GLU A 373 16.74 -2.95 23.50
C GLU A 373 16.28 -4.28 22.92
N ARG A 374 16.83 -4.71 21.78
CA ARG A 374 16.55 -6.05 21.24
C ARG A 374 17.04 -7.12 22.19
N GLU A 375 18.24 -7.00 22.76
CA GLU A 375 18.73 -7.95 23.76
C GLU A 375 17.84 -8.02 25.00
N VAL A 376 17.39 -6.88 25.53
CA VAL A 376 16.43 -6.83 26.63
C VAL A 376 15.13 -7.52 26.24
N SER A 377 14.61 -7.29 25.04
CA SER A 377 13.38 -7.93 24.57
C SER A 377 13.53 -9.45 24.45
N VAL A 378 14.67 -9.93 23.93
CA VAL A 378 14.99 -11.35 23.82
C VAL A 378 15.11 -11.97 25.21
N LYS A 379 15.86 -11.36 26.13
CA LYS A 379 15.97 -11.83 27.52
C LYS A 379 14.63 -11.82 28.24
N THR A 380 13.78 -10.83 27.98
CA THR A 380 12.42 -10.76 28.55
C THR A 380 11.55 -11.90 28.01
N ASN A 381 11.60 -12.18 26.70
CA ASN A 381 10.87 -13.28 26.10
C ASN A 381 11.39 -14.65 26.57
N GLN A 382 12.70 -14.83 26.68
CA GLN A 382 13.30 -16.02 27.28
C GLN A 382 12.83 -16.19 28.72
N THR A 383 12.79 -15.12 29.53
CA THR A 383 12.28 -15.18 30.90
C THR A 383 10.80 -15.58 30.94
N ARG A 384 9.99 -15.14 29.96
CA ARG A 384 8.59 -15.55 29.80
C ARG A 384 8.44 -17.00 29.35
N GLU A 385 9.36 -17.54 28.56
CA GLU A 385 9.37 -18.97 28.19
C GLU A 385 9.68 -19.86 29.39
N PHE A 386 10.48 -19.38 30.36
CA PHE A 386 10.73 -20.05 31.64
C PHE A 386 9.56 -19.94 32.65
N ASP A 387 8.54 -19.14 32.35
CA ASP A 387 7.39 -18.87 33.24
C ASP A 387 6.41 -20.06 33.34
N GLY A 388 6.66 -21.15 32.61
CA GLY A 388 6.00 -22.44 32.82
C GLY A 388 6.42 -23.15 34.13
N THR A 389 7.51 -22.70 34.75
CA THR A 389 7.92 -23.06 36.10
C THR A 389 7.77 -21.84 36.99
N GLU A 390 6.77 -21.80 37.88
CA GLU A 390 6.60 -20.75 38.89
C GLU A 390 7.85 -20.68 39.79
N VAL A 391 8.85 -19.90 39.37
CA VAL A 391 10.02 -19.61 40.19
C VAL A 391 9.63 -18.49 41.16
N LEU A 392 9.12 -18.87 42.32
CA LEU A 392 8.85 -17.97 43.44
C LEU A 392 10.13 -17.19 43.79
N LYS A 393 10.12 -15.86 43.64
CA LYS A 393 11.28 -14.98 43.95
C LYS A 393 10.96 -14.03 45.11
N GLY A 394 12.01 -13.63 45.83
CA GLY A 394 11.94 -12.59 46.86
C GLY A 394 10.99 -12.93 48.02
N ASP A 395 10.00 -12.06 48.25
CA ASP A 395 9.11 -12.15 49.40
C ASP A 395 8.11 -13.30 49.32
N GLU A 396 7.75 -13.73 48.12
CA GLU A 396 6.87 -14.90 47.91
C GLU A 396 7.58 -16.19 48.30
N PHE A 397 8.87 -16.32 47.96
CA PHE A 397 9.70 -17.45 48.41
C PHE A 397 9.86 -17.45 49.93
N LYS A 398 10.09 -16.29 50.56
CA LYS A 398 10.16 -16.19 52.03
C LYS A 398 8.85 -16.62 52.69
N ARG A 399 7.70 -16.19 52.16
CA ARG A 399 6.38 -16.62 52.64
C ARG A 399 6.18 -18.13 52.48
N TYR A 400 6.58 -18.68 51.34
CA TYR A 400 6.52 -20.12 51.09
C TYR A 400 7.38 -20.91 52.09
N VAL A 401 8.64 -20.50 52.32
CA VAL A 401 9.53 -21.14 53.30
C VAL A 401 8.97 -21.06 54.71
N SER A 402 8.42 -19.91 55.12
CA SER A 402 7.76 -19.76 56.42
C SER A 402 6.54 -20.68 56.57
N LYS A 403 5.73 -20.81 55.52
CA LYS A 403 4.59 -21.75 55.47
C LYS A 403 5.06 -23.21 55.53
N LEU A 404 6.21 -23.53 54.95
CA LEU A 404 6.78 -24.88 54.97
C LEU A 404 7.35 -25.22 56.36
N ARG A 405 8.00 -24.27 57.03
CA ARG A 405 8.43 -24.42 58.43
C ARG A 405 7.23 -24.63 59.36
N SER A 406 6.18 -23.83 59.24
CA SER A 406 4.98 -24.00 60.07
C SER A 406 4.28 -25.34 59.81
N LYS A 407 4.22 -25.81 58.56
CA LYS A 407 3.74 -27.16 58.25
C LYS A 407 4.61 -28.26 58.87
N SER A 408 5.94 -28.11 58.85
CA SER A 408 6.85 -29.09 59.45
C SER A 408 6.72 -29.14 60.98
N THR A 409 6.54 -27.99 61.65
CA THR A 409 6.29 -27.97 63.11
C THR A 409 4.95 -28.62 63.45
N VAL A 410 3.89 -28.35 62.67
CA VAL A 410 2.59 -29.02 62.85
C VAL A 410 2.72 -30.53 62.63
N PHE A 411 3.42 -30.96 61.58
CA PHE A 411 3.66 -32.38 61.32
C PHE A 411 4.36 -33.06 62.50
N LYS A 412 5.44 -32.47 63.03
CA LYS A 412 6.16 -33.03 64.19
C LYS A 412 5.27 -33.15 65.43
N LYS A 413 4.46 -32.12 65.73
CA LYS A 413 3.49 -32.16 66.83
C LYS A 413 2.45 -33.27 66.64
N LYS A 414 1.88 -33.39 65.45
CA LYS A 414 0.90 -34.45 65.15
C LYS A 414 1.52 -35.83 65.23
N HIS A 415 2.76 -35.98 64.78
CA HIS A 415 3.50 -37.24 64.89
C HIS A 415 3.75 -37.63 66.35
N GLN A 416 4.10 -36.66 67.21
CA GLN A 416 4.25 -36.88 68.64
C GLN A 416 2.94 -37.31 69.30
N ILE A 417 1.82 -36.64 69.02
CA ILE A 417 0.50 -37.02 69.53
C ILE A 417 0.13 -38.45 69.12
N ILE A 418 0.45 -38.84 67.88
CA ILE A 418 0.22 -40.23 67.41
C ILE A 418 1.10 -41.22 68.21
N ALA A 419 2.34 -40.86 68.54
CA ALA A 419 3.21 -41.70 69.35
C ALA A 419 2.69 -41.84 70.79
N GLU A 420 2.18 -40.76 71.38
CA GLU A 420 1.55 -40.75 72.71
C GLU A 420 0.30 -41.65 72.73
N PHE A 421 -0.61 -41.52 71.75
CA PHE A 421 -1.77 -42.40 71.65
C PHE A 421 -1.41 -43.88 71.45
N LYS A 422 -0.33 -44.18 70.70
CA LYS A 422 0.14 -45.56 70.57
C LYS A 422 0.66 -46.12 71.90
N ALA A 423 1.35 -45.31 72.69
CA ALA A 423 1.84 -45.70 74.01
C ALA A 423 0.66 -45.92 74.98
N GLU A 424 -0.29 -45.00 75.01
CA GLU A 424 -1.52 -45.14 75.81
C GLU A 424 -2.33 -46.37 75.40
N PHE A 425 -2.51 -46.61 74.10
CA PHE A 425 -3.17 -47.81 73.61
C PHE A 425 -2.46 -49.09 74.09
N GLY A 426 -1.13 -49.13 74.05
CA GLY A 426 -0.36 -50.26 74.57
C GLY A 426 -0.53 -50.46 76.09
N LEU A 427 -0.60 -49.37 76.86
CA LEU A 427 -0.91 -49.44 78.29
C LEU A 427 -2.33 -49.96 78.53
N LEU A 428 -3.32 -49.45 77.79
CA LEU A 428 -4.71 -49.87 77.88
C LEU A 428 -4.85 -51.37 77.56
N GLN A 429 -4.21 -51.83 76.49
CA GLN A 429 -4.23 -53.23 76.09
C GLN A 429 -3.65 -54.13 77.20
N ARG A 430 -2.55 -53.71 77.83
CA ARG A 430 -1.97 -54.44 78.98
C ARG A 430 -2.89 -54.43 80.20
N THR A 431 -3.56 -53.31 80.47
CA THR A 431 -4.52 -53.22 81.58
C THR A 431 -5.76 -54.09 81.33
N GLU A 432 -6.24 -54.15 80.09
CA GLU A 432 -7.34 -55.03 79.69
C GLU A 432 -6.97 -56.50 79.90
N GLU A 433 -5.76 -56.90 79.50
CA GLU A 433 -5.27 -58.26 79.68
C GLU A 433 -5.17 -58.65 81.17
N LEU A 434 -4.65 -57.76 82.02
CA LEU A 434 -4.62 -57.96 83.47
C LEU A 434 -6.02 -58.05 84.09
N LEU A 435 -6.98 -57.25 83.61
CA LEU A 435 -8.36 -57.30 84.08
C LEU A 435 -9.06 -58.60 83.63
N LYS A 436 -8.85 -59.05 82.40
CA LYS A 436 -9.36 -60.34 81.91
C LYS A 436 -8.84 -61.51 82.75
N GLN A 437 -7.53 -61.54 83.03
CA GLN A 437 -6.95 -62.56 83.92
C GLN A 437 -7.56 -62.53 85.34
N ARG A 438 -7.80 -61.33 85.89
CA ARG A 438 -8.48 -61.20 87.20
C ARG A 438 -9.94 -61.65 87.14
N HIS A 439 -10.65 -61.31 86.07
CA HIS A 439 -12.04 -61.71 85.86
C HIS A 439 -12.17 -63.23 85.76
N GLU A 440 -11.31 -63.90 84.98
CA GLU A 440 -11.27 -65.37 84.88
C GLU A 440 -11.01 -66.01 86.26
N ASN A 441 -10.09 -65.46 87.05
CA ASN A 441 -9.84 -65.93 88.41
C ASN A 441 -11.07 -65.78 89.33
N ILE A 442 -11.77 -64.65 89.26
CA ILE A 442 -13.00 -64.42 90.04
C ILE A 442 -14.11 -65.36 89.56
N GLN A 443 -14.26 -65.56 88.26
CA GLN A 443 -15.25 -66.46 87.67
C GLN A 443 -15.03 -67.90 88.14
N HIS A 444 -13.78 -68.36 88.16
CA HIS A 444 -13.42 -69.67 88.71
C HIS A 444 -13.75 -69.78 90.21
N GLN A 445 -13.50 -68.72 90.99
CA GLN A 445 -13.87 -68.68 92.41
C GLN A 445 -15.40 -68.74 92.60
N LEU A 446 -16.16 -68.00 91.78
CA LEU A 446 -17.62 -68.01 91.81
C LEU A 446 -18.18 -69.39 91.46
N GLN A 447 -17.70 -70.04 90.40
CA GLN A 447 -18.07 -71.42 90.05
C GLN A 447 -17.82 -72.39 91.20
N THR A 448 -16.64 -72.29 91.86
CA THR A 448 -16.32 -73.14 93.01
C THR A 448 -17.30 -72.92 94.18
N ILE A 449 -17.73 -71.67 94.42
CA ILE A 449 -18.70 -71.34 95.48
C ILE A 449 -20.10 -71.84 95.12
N GLU A 450 -20.50 -71.71 93.86
CA GLU A 450 -21.79 -72.21 93.34
C GLU A 450 -21.91 -73.72 93.45
N GLU A 451 -20.87 -74.46 93.07
CA GLU A 451 -20.78 -75.90 93.24
C GLU A 451 -20.90 -76.31 94.71
N LYS A 452 -20.18 -75.62 95.61
CA LYS A 452 -20.27 -75.87 97.07
C LYS A 452 -21.66 -75.61 97.66
N LYS A 453 -22.43 -74.69 97.07
CA LYS A 453 -23.79 -74.37 97.52
C LYS A 453 -24.88 -75.16 96.78
N GLY A 454 -24.51 -76.02 95.83
CA GLY A 454 -25.45 -76.84 95.06
C GLY A 454 -26.29 -76.05 94.04
N ILE A 455 -25.86 -74.85 93.66
CA ILE A 455 -26.57 -73.95 92.74
C ILE A 455 -25.62 -73.59 91.58
N SER A 456 -25.29 -74.55 90.71
CA SER A 456 -24.43 -74.27 89.55
C SER A 456 -25.18 -73.49 88.47
N GLY A 457 -24.59 -72.42 87.93
CA GLY A 457 -25.11 -71.70 86.77
C GLY A 457 -25.95 -70.47 87.09
N TYR A 458 -26.10 -70.11 88.38
CA TYR A 458 -26.79 -68.90 88.80
C TYR A 458 -26.09 -67.63 88.28
N SER A 459 -24.76 -67.54 88.45
CA SER A 459 -23.88 -66.49 87.94
C SER A 459 -24.06 -66.30 86.43
N TYR A 460 -24.06 -67.39 85.67
CA TYR A 460 -24.19 -67.34 84.21
C TYR A 460 -25.55 -66.79 83.78
N THR A 461 -26.64 -67.23 84.44
CA THR A 461 -27.98 -66.73 84.10
C THR A 461 -28.20 -65.27 84.49
N GLN A 462 -27.61 -64.80 85.61
CA GLN A 462 -27.67 -63.39 86.00
C GLN A 462 -26.82 -62.51 85.07
N GLU A 463 -25.63 -62.97 84.72
CA GLU A 463 -24.74 -62.25 83.79
C GLU A 463 -25.37 -62.14 82.39
N GLU A 464 -26.06 -63.18 81.91
CA GLU A 464 -26.80 -63.13 80.64
C GLU A 464 -27.95 -62.10 80.69
N LEU A 465 -28.70 -62.05 81.79
CA LEU A 465 -29.77 -61.07 82.00
C LEU A 465 -29.23 -59.63 82.06
N GLU A 466 -28.11 -59.41 82.76
CA GLU A 466 -27.44 -58.11 82.81
C GLU A 466 -26.88 -57.71 81.44
N ARG A 467 -26.32 -58.66 80.68
CA ARG A 467 -25.80 -58.42 79.32
C ARG A 467 -26.92 -58.06 78.35
N VAL A 468 -28.06 -58.75 78.41
CA VAL A 468 -29.26 -58.44 77.60
C VAL A 468 -29.84 -57.08 77.98
N SER A 469 -29.85 -56.72 79.26
CA SER A 469 -30.29 -55.40 79.72
C SER A 469 -29.35 -54.28 79.25
N ALA A 470 -28.03 -54.49 79.32
CA ALA A 470 -27.02 -53.55 78.84
C ALA A 470 -27.10 -53.37 77.32
N LEU A 471 -27.20 -54.45 76.55
CA LEU A 471 -27.37 -54.42 75.09
C LEU A 471 -28.64 -53.65 74.70
N LYS A 472 -29.75 -53.84 75.42
CA LYS A 472 -30.98 -53.07 75.16
C LYS A 472 -30.77 -51.57 75.43
N SER A 473 -30.12 -51.22 76.53
CA SER A 473 -29.83 -49.82 76.87
C SER A 473 -28.92 -49.16 75.83
N GLU A 474 -27.90 -49.87 75.36
CA GLU A 474 -26.95 -49.38 74.36
C GLU A 474 -27.61 -49.20 72.98
N VAL A 475 -28.53 -50.11 72.60
CA VAL A 475 -29.35 -49.97 71.40
C VAL A 475 -30.30 -48.78 71.50
N ASP A 476 -30.92 -48.55 72.66
CA ASP A 476 -31.81 -47.39 72.86
C ASP A 476 -31.01 -46.07 72.85
N GLU A 477 -29.79 -46.06 73.40
CA GLU A 477 -28.89 -44.90 73.37
C GLU A 477 -28.35 -44.61 71.96
N MET A 478 -27.97 -45.64 71.21
CA MET A 478 -27.59 -45.50 69.80
C MET A 478 -28.76 -44.97 68.95
N LYS A 479 -29.99 -45.45 69.19
CA LYS A 479 -31.18 -44.89 68.52
C LYS A 479 -31.39 -43.41 68.89
N GLY A 480 -31.18 -43.03 70.15
CA GLY A 480 -31.22 -41.64 70.61
C GLY A 480 -30.20 -40.74 69.90
N ARG A 481 -28.92 -41.15 69.90
CA ARG A 481 -27.85 -40.41 69.21
C ARG A 481 -28.08 -40.32 67.70
N THR A 482 -28.58 -41.40 67.08
CA THR A 482 -28.89 -41.40 65.64
C THR A 482 -30.04 -40.42 65.33
N LEU A 483 -31.06 -40.35 66.18
CA LEU A 483 -32.15 -39.38 66.04
C LEU A 483 -31.68 -37.93 66.23
N ASP A 484 -30.75 -37.70 67.17
CA ASP A 484 -30.15 -36.38 67.40
C ASP A 484 -29.24 -35.96 66.23
N ASP A 485 -28.39 -36.86 65.74
CA ASP A 485 -27.54 -36.64 64.57
C ASP A 485 -28.37 -36.39 63.30
N MET A 486 -29.46 -37.15 63.10
CA MET A 486 -30.42 -36.91 62.03
C MET A 486 -31.09 -35.54 62.19
N SER A 487 -31.46 -35.15 63.40
CA SER A 487 -32.06 -33.85 63.68
C SER A 487 -31.08 -32.69 63.46
N GLU A 488 -29.81 -32.86 63.83
CA GLU A 488 -28.76 -31.88 63.60
C GLU A 488 -28.41 -31.77 62.12
N MET A 489 -28.34 -32.90 61.41
CA MET A 489 -28.13 -32.95 59.96
C MET A 489 -29.28 -32.26 59.23
N VAL A 490 -30.53 -32.47 59.64
CA VAL A 490 -31.69 -31.76 59.08
C VAL A 490 -31.62 -30.25 59.36
N LYS A 491 -31.20 -29.83 60.57
CA LYS A 491 -30.98 -28.41 60.88
C LYS A 491 -29.87 -27.80 60.02
N ARG A 492 -28.73 -28.49 59.86
CA ARG A 492 -27.60 -28.05 59.02
C ARG A 492 -27.98 -28.02 57.54
N LEU A 493 -28.76 -28.99 57.06
CA LEU A 493 -29.29 -28.99 55.70
C LEU A 493 -30.24 -27.81 55.48
N ASN A 494 -31.15 -27.55 56.42
CA ASN A 494 -32.06 -26.41 56.31
C ASN A 494 -31.32 -25.06 56.36
N SER A 495 -30.28 -24.92 57.18
CA SER A 495 -29.46 -23.70 57.19
C SER A 495 -28.68 -23.53 55.89
N LEU A 496 -28.04 -24.59 55.39
CA LEU A 496 -27.33 -24.59 54.10
C LEU A 496 -28.27 -24.29 52.93
N VAL A 497 -29.47 -24.86 52.92
CA VAL A 497 -30.49 -24.57 51.90
C VAL A 497 -30.91 -23.11 51.96
N SER A 498 -31.08 -22.53 53.16
CA SER A 498 -31.40 -21.11 53.34
C SER A 498 -30.29 -20.19 52.84
N GLU A 499 -29.03 -20.46 53.20
CA GLU A 499 -27.85 -19.71 52.73
C GLU A 499 -27.65 -19.82 51.21
N LYS A 500 -27.83 -21.01 50.63
CA LYS A 500 -27.74 -21.19 49.19
C LYS A 500 -28.88 -20.45 48.49
N LYS A 501 -30.09 -20.46 49.05
CA LYS A 501 -31.25 -19.72 48.51
C LYS A 501 -31.02 -18.20 48.54
N SER A 502 -30.43 -17.66 49.62
CA SER A 502 -30.11 -16.24 49.72
C SER A 502 -28.97 -15.83 48.77
N ALA A 503 -27.95 -16.68 48.59
CA ALA A 503 -26.86 -16.45 47.64
C ALA A 503 -27.29 -16.58 46.17
N LEU A 504 -28.21 -17.49 45.85
CA LEU A 504 -28.74 -17.69 44.50
C LEU A 504 -29.76 -16.63 44.08
N ALA A 505 -30.49 -16.01 45.01
CA ALA A 505 -31.48 -14.99 44.71
C ALA A 505 -30.96 -13.81 43.84
N PRO A 506 -29.82 -13.16 44.15
CA PRO A 506 -29.28 -12.10 43.30
C PRO A 506 -28.81 -12.64 41.94
N VAL A 507 -28.17 -13.81 41.89
CA VAL A 507 -27.71 -14.44 40.63
C VAL A 507 -28.89 -14.78 39.71
N ILE A 508 -29.98 -15.31 40.26
CA ILE A 508 -31.21 -15.58 39.50
C ILE A 508 -31.84 -14.27 38.99
N LYS A 509 -31.76 -13.18 39.77
CA LYS A 509 -32.26 -11.87 39.36
C LYS A 509 -31.44 -11.30 38.20
N GLU A 510 -30.12 -11.38 38.28
CA GLU A 510 -29.21 -11.01 37.18
C GLU A 510 -29.45 -11.87 35.94
N LEU A 511 -29.62 -13.18 36.11
CA LEU A 511 -29.88 -14.12 35.03
C LEU A 511 -31.23 -13.88 34.35
N ARG A 512 -32.26 -13.47 35.10
CA ARG A 512 -33.54 -13.00 34.51
C ARG A 512 -33.37 -11.74 33.69
N GLN A 513 -32.61 -10.75 34.21
CA GLN A 513 -32.33 -9.52 33.47
C GLN A 513 -31.52 -9.79 32.18
N LEU A 514 -30.53 -10.69 32.25
CA LEU A 514 -29.75 -11.12 31.08
C LEU A 514 -30.61 -11.87 30.06
N ARG A 515 -31.50 -12.78 30.50
CA ARG A 515 -32.45 -13.46 29.60
C ARG A 515 -33.39 -12.47 28.91
N GLN A 516 -33.88 -11.48 29.64
CA GLN A 516 -34.73 -10.43 29.07
C GLN A 516 -33.98 -9.61 28.01
N LYS A 517 -32.73 -9.19 28.30
CA LYS A 517 -31.87 -8.52 27.32
C LYS A 517 -31.57 -9.37 26.09
N CYS A 518 -31.31 -10.68 26.28
CA CYS A 518 -31.13 -11.59 25.15
C CYS A 518 -32.42 -11.71 24.32
N GLN A 519 -33.60 -11.75 24.94
CA GLN A 519 -34.87 -11.78 24.23
C GLN A 519 -35.10 -10.50 23.43
N GLU A 520 -34.87 -9.32 24.02
CA GLU A 520 -34.96 -8.02 23.36
C GLU A 520 -33.99 -7.93 22.17
N LEU A 521 -32.73 -8.36 22.34
CA LEU A 521 -31.73 -8.39 21.27
C LEU A 521 -32.07 -9.38 20.15
N THR A 522 -32.67 -10.53 20.50
CA THR A 522 -33.10 -11.52 19.50
C THR A 522 -34.25 -10.95 18.67
N GLN A 523 -35.21 -10.29 19.33
CA GLN A 523 -36.33 -9.63 18.67
C GLN A 523 -35.85 -8.49 17.75
N GLU A 524 -34.89 -7.67 18.18
CA GLU A 524 -34.28 -6.63 17.33
C GLU A 524 -33.52 -7.24 16.14
N CYS A 525 -32.80 -8.35 16.34
CA CYS A 525 -32.14 -9.07 15.24
C CYS A 525 -33.13 -9.62 14.23
N ASP A 526 -34.21 -10.25 14.69
CA ASP A 526 -35.25 -10.82 13.82
C ASP A 526 -36.01 -9.71 13.06
N GLU A 527 -36.27 -8.56 13.68
CA GLU A 527 -36.85 -7.39 13.02
C GLU A 527 -35.92 -6.84 11.93
N LYS A 528 -34.63 -6.64 12.22
CA LYS A 528 -33.66 -6.18 11.22
C LYS A 528 -33.44 -7.19 10.11
N LYS A 529 -33.47 -8.49 10.43
CA LYS A 529 -33.38 -9.56 9.44
C LYS A 529 -34.60 -9.57 8.52
N SER A 530 -35.81 -9.44 9.07
CA SER A 530 -37.05 -9.32 8.30
C SER A 530 -37.05 -8.08 7.38
N GLN A 531 -36.57 -6.93 7.88
CA GLN A 531 -36.39 -5.73 7.06
C GLN A 531 -35.39 -5.95 5.93
N TYR A 532 -34.25 -6.60 6.22
CA TYR A 532 -33.25 -6.94 5.22
C TYR A 532 -33.81 -7.89 4.16
N ASP A 533 -34.46 -8.99 4.57
CA ASP A 533 -35.04 -9.99 3.67
C ASP A 533 -36.15 -9.38 2.79
N SER A 534 -36.97 -8.47 3.34
CA SER A 534 -37.98 -7.72 2.59
C SER A 534 -37.35 -6.77 1.55
N CYS A 535 -36.33 -6.00 1.94
CA CYS A 535 -35.59 -5.15 1.01
C CYS A 535 -34.88 -5.97 -0.08
N ALA A 536 -34.27 -7.10 0.29
CA ALA A 536 -33.60 -8.00 -0.63
C ALA A 536 -34.59 -8.57 -1.65
N ALA A 537 -35.74 -9.08 -1.21
CA ALA A 537 -36.79 -9.58 -2.09
C ALA A 537 -37.37 -8.49 -3.00
N GLY A 538 -37.52 -7.26 -2.49
CA GLY A 538 -37.95 -6.10 -3.28
C GLY A 538 -36.94 -5.74 -4.38
N LEU A 539 -35.65 -5.71 -4.05
CA LEU A 539 -34.58 -5.48 -5.02
C LEU A 539 -34.48 -6.61 -6.05
N GLU A 540 -34.65 -7.86 -5.63
CA GLU A 540 -34.62 -9.02 -6.52
C GLU A 540 -35.83 -9.05 -7.47
N SER A 541 -37.02 -8.67 -6.98
CA SER A 541 -38.22 -8.46 -7.82
C SER A 541 -38.02 -7.33 -8.83
N ASN A 542 -37.45 -6.20 -8.40
CA ASN A 542 -37.12 -5.10 -9.31
C ASN A 542 -36.07 -5.52 -10.35
N ARG A 543 -35.06 -6.31 -9.95
CA ARG A 543 -34.06 -6.88 -10.86
C ARG A 543 -34.74 -7.78 -11.88
N SER A 544 -35.63 -8.67 -11.45
CA SER A 544 -36.36 -9.59 -12.33
C SER A 544 -37.29 -8.87 -13.30
N LYS A 545 -37.98 -7.79 -12.86
CA LYS A 545 -38.78 -6.93 -13.75
C LYS A 545 -37.93 -6.20 -14.79
N LEU A 546 -36.76 -5.70 -14.41
CA LEU A 546 -35.81 -5.06 -15.33
C LEU A 546 -35.25 -6.08 -16.33
N GLU A 547 -34.91 -7.29 -15.87
CA GLU A 547 -34.48 -8.40 -16.73
C GLU A 547 -35.59 -8.77 -17.74
N GLN A 548 -36.85 -8.90 -17.31
CA GLN A 548 -37.98 -9.13 -18.22
C GLN A 548 -38.20 -7.97 -19.20
N GLY A 549 -38.09 -6.71 -18.75
CA GLY A 549 -38.19 -5.53 -19.61
C GLY A 549 -37.10 -5.49 -20.70
N THR A 550 -35.86 -5.89 -20.37
CA THR A 550 -34.77 -5.97 -21.35
C THR A 550 -34.94 -7.12 -22.35
N VAL A 551 -35.68 -8.17 -22.02
CA VAL A 551 -36.02 -9.24 -22.96
C VAL A 551 -37.12 -8.79 -23.93
N TYR A 552 -38.11 -8.04 -23.47
CA TYR A 552 -39.16 -7.50 -24.35
C TYR A 552 -38.66 -6.42 -25.33
N GLN A 553 -37.61 -5.67 -24.96
CA GLN A 553 -36.97 -4.70 -25.87
C GLN A 553 -35.99 -5.32 -26.88
N LYS A 554 -35.77 -6.64 -26.83
CA LYS A 554 -34.99 -7.39 -27.84
C LYS A 554 -35.86 -8.08 -28.89
N TYR A 555 -37.18 -8.04 -28.76
CA TYR A 555 -38.15 -8.67 -29.67
C TYR A 555 -39.16 -7.70 -30.30
N CYS A 556 -38.93 -6.39 -30.16
CA CYS A 556 -39.44 -5.36 -31.06
C CYS A 556 -38.23 -4.61 -31.63
#